data_AF-A0AAE0LDK7-F1
#
_entry.id   AF-A0AAE0LDK7-F1
#
_cell.length_a   1.000
_cell.length_b   1.000
_cell.length_c   1.000
_cell.angle_alpha   90.00
_cell.angle_beta   90.00
_cell.angle_gamma   90.00
#
_symmetry.space_group_name_H-M   'P 1'
#
loop_
_entity.id
_entity.type
_entity.pdbx_description
1 polymer ?
#
loop_
_entity_poly.entity_id
_entity_poly.type
_entity_poly.pdbx_seq_one_letter_code
_entity_poly.pdbx_strand_id
1 'polypeptide(L)'
;MKSGESLQIGQRVCTEDGALATVRYVGPVEGTKHEWAGVEWDDPSRGKHDGSHGGKRYFECAGVGESCASFVRFHKILAGVTFMDAMKNKYQAQSKGTSVENAAAENMYIDAGNTGRRVDVQLVGKQDILEKQSKLDELVSVYLPDSCVDTAGPRGEISGEAGKISELDISGNLFEDWSAIQRFNEELPALEHLEVSGMPLRWPDSLPAAMAFANLKTLVMNNTGVAWSQMRHLHTVVPALEELHLCGNQISSLSGTEGEPTNADCFPNLRSLFLEDNDLQTWDQVVPSQRAALVVLRSTKPSISCLPPQHIAAIIILGST
;
A
#
# COMPACT_ATOMS: atom_id res chain seq x y z
N MET A 1 5.64 -16.42 15.35
CA MET A 1 6.69 -15.58 15.97
C MET A 1 7.97 -16.38 16.07
N LYS A 2 9.11 -15.89 15.54
CA LYS A 2 10.41 -16.42 15.95
C LYS A 2 10.49 -16.31 17.47
N SER A 3 10.96 -17.36 18.13
CA SER A 3 11.04 -17.44 19.59
C SER A 3 12.00 -16.36 20.13
N GLY A 4 11.48 -15.18 20.48
CA GLY A 4 12.27 -14.15 21.16
C GLY A 4 11.93 -12.68 20.86
N GLU A 5 11.19 -12.35 19.81
CA GLU A 5 10.85 -10.94 19.51
C GLU A 5 9.54 -10.53 20.18
N SER A 6 9.61 -9.52 21.04
CA SER A 6 8.45 -8.85 21.60
C SER A 6 7.79 -7.97 20.54
N LEU A 7 6.45 -8.00 20.47
CA LEU A 7 5.70 -7.10 19.60
C LEU A 7 6.00 -5.64 19.94
N GLN A 8 6.19 -4.82 18.91
CA GLN A 8 6.46 -3.39 19.06
C GLN A 8 5.23 -2.56 18.71
N ILE A 9 5.06 -1.42 19.38
CA ILE A 9 4.04 -0.44 18.99
C ILE A 9 4.42 0.12 17.61
N GLY A 10 3.44 0.20 16.70
CA GLY A 10 3.61 0.59 15.30
C GLY A 10 3.94 -0.57 14.36
N GLN A 11 4.22 -1.77 14.88
CA GLN A 11 4.47 -2.96 14.07
C GLN A 11 3.20 -3.37 13.30
N ARG A 12 3.33 -3.67 12.01
CA ARG A 12 2.27 -4.31 11.23
C ARG A 12 2.23 -5.80 11.52
N VAL A 13 1.03 -6.33 11.69
CA VAL A 13 0.80 -7.73 12.03
C VAL A 13 -0.29 -8.33 11.16
N CYS A 14 -0.18 -9.64 10.93
CA CYS A 14 -1.17 -10.46 10.27
C CYS A 14 -1.71 -11.46 11.31
N THR A 15 -3.02 -11.65 11.37
CA THR A 15 -3.65 -12.62 12.26
C THR A 15 -3.90 -13.96 11.58
N GLU A 16 -4.19 -14.99 12.38
CA GLU A 16 -4.42 -16.38 11.92
C GLU A 16 -5.51 -16.49 10.82
N ASP A 17 -6.47 -15.57 10.83
CA ASP A 17 -7.53 -15.46 9.82
C ASP A 17 -7.17 -14.55 8.63
N GLY A 18 -5.91 -14.16 8.49
CA GLY A 18 -5.40 -13.35 7.38
C GLY A 18 -5.65 -11.85 7.51
N ALA A 19 -6.26 -11.38 8.60
CA ALA A 19 -6.54 -9.96 8.78
C ALA A 19 -5.28 -9.16 9.17
N LEU A 20 -5.19 -7.95 8.64
CA LEU A 20 -4.06 -7.06 8.82
C LEU A 20 -4.38 -5.96 9.82
N ALA A 21 -3.38 -5.63 10.64
CA ALA A 21 -3.53 -4.60 11.66
C ALA A 21 -2.19 -3.95 12.01
N THR A 22 -2.27 -2.81 12.67
CA THR A 22 -1.14 -2.13 13.30
C THR A 22 -1.23 -2.28 14.82
N VAL A 23 -0.14 -2.69 15.46
CA VAL A 23 -0.05 -2.78 16.93
C VAL A 23 -0.04 -1.37 17.52
N ARG A 24 -0.97 -1.08 18.43
CA ARG A 24 -1.08 0.20 19.14
C ARG A 24 -0.83 0.08 20.65
N TYR A 25 -0.92 -1.12 21.19
CA TYR A 25 -0.70 -1.38 22.62
C TYR A 25 -0.19 -2.80 22.86
N VAL A 26 0.71 -2.95 23.83
CA VAL A 26 1.21 -4.25 24.29
C VAL A 26 1.23 -4.21 25.81
N GLY A 27 0.42 -5.02 26.48
CA GLY A 27 0.39 -5.04 27.94
C GLY A 27 -0.90 -5.59 28.57
N PRO A 28 -1.05 -5.46 29.90
CA PRO A 28 -2.21 -5.96 30.63
C PRO A 28 -3.47 -5.10 30.40
N VAL A 29 -4.62 -5.75 30.24
CA VAL A 29 -5.93 -5.10 30.18
C VAL A 29 -6.69 -5.37 31.48
N GLU A 30 -7.17 -4.31 32.13
CA GLU A 30 -7.90 -4.35 33.39
C GLU A 30 -9.12 -5.26 33.30
N GLY A 31 -9.32 -6.10 34.32
CA GLY A 31 -10.38 -7.11 34.34
C GLY A 31 -10.09 -8.36 33.51
N THR A 32 -8.93 -8.48 32.86
CA THR A 32 -8.56 -9.65 32.06
C THR A 32 -7.35 -10.40 32.62
N LYS A 33 -7.18 -11.65 32.18
CA LYS A 33 -5.98 -12.46 32.44
C LYS A 33 -5.00 -12.36 31.27
N HIS A 34 -3.72 -12.26 31.59
CA HIS A 34 -2.57 -12.12 30.67
C HIS A 34 -2.47 -10.75 29.97
N GLU A 35 -1.35 -10.55 29.29
CA GLU A 35 -1.14 -9.42 28.38
C GLU A 35 -1.90 -9.63 27.07
N TRP A 36 -2.12 -8.51 26.39
CA TRP A 36 -2.81 -8.42 25.11
C TRP A 36 -2.04 -7.51 24.15
N ALA A 37 -2.20 -7.80 22.86
CA ALA A 37 -1.88 -6.86 21.80
C ALA A 37 -3.15 -6.07 21.47
N GLY A 38 -3.16 -4.77 21.78
CA GLY A 38 -4.15 -3.86 21.23
C GLY A 38 -3.75 -3.51 19.80
N VAL A 39 -4.63 -3.80 18.84
CA VAL A 39 -4.39 -3.59 17.42
C VAL A 39 -5.48 -2.70 16.83
N GLU A 40 -5.09 -1.87 15.87
CA GLU A 40 -5.98 -1.12 15.00
C GLU A 40 -6.04 -1.85 13.65
N TRP A 41 -7.22 -2.24 13.21
CA TRP A 41 -7.42 -3.00 11.98
C TRP A 41 -7.34 -2.11 10.74
N ASP A 42 -6.76 -2.64 9.67
CA ASP A 42 -6.76 -1.99 8.37
C ASP A 42 -8.18 -1.91 7.79
N ASP A 43 -9.02 -2.91 8.07
CA ASP A 43 -10.47 -2.87 7.87
C ASP A 43 -11.17 -2.44 9.17
N PRO A 44 -11.67 -1.18 9.27
CA PRO A 44 -12.29 -0.66 10.47
C PRO A 44 -13.54 -1.45 10.92
N SER A 45 -14.22 -2.16 10.01
CA SER A 45 -15.45 -2.91 10.33
C SER A 45 -15.20 -4.12 11.24
N ARG A 46 -13.94 -4.57 11.36
CA ARG A 46 -13.53 -5.71 12.18
C ARG A 46 -13.34 -5.37 13.65
N GLY A 47 -13.17 -4.09 13.97
CA GLY A 47 -12.91 -3.72 15.35
C GLY A 47 -14.15 -3.83 16.23
N LYS A 48 -13.89 -3.80 17.53
CA LYS A 48 -14.87 -3.99 18.60
C LYS A 48 -14.97 -2.77 19.52
N HIS A 49 -13.97 -1.90 19.45
CA HIS A 49 -13.81 -0.74 20.30
C HIS A 49 -12.85 0.27 19.65
N ASP A 50 -12.71 1.43 20.26
CA ASP A 50 -11.88 2.56 19.83
C ASP A 50 -10.51 2.64 20.53
N GLY A 51 -10.08 1.52 21.14
CA GLY A 51 -8.86 1.44 21.96
C GLY A 51 -9.12 1.56 23.46
N SER A 52 -10.39 1.62 23.87
CA SER A 52 -10.83 1.53 25.25
C SER A 52 -11.41 0.16 25.64
N HIS A 53 -11.31 -0.19 26.91
CA HIS A 53 -11.97 -1.36 27.50
C HIS A 53 -12.37 -1.06 28.95
N GLY A 54 -13.62 -1.39 29.33
CA GLY A 54 -14.09 -1.20 30.70
C GLY A 54 -14.07 0.25 31.20
N GLY A 55 -14.28 1.23 30.32
CA GLY A 55 -14.25 2.66 30.67
C GLY A 55 -12.84 3.26 30.76
N LYS A 56 -11.78 2.49 30.44
CA LYS A 56 -10.39 2.94 30.43
C LYS A 56 -9.82 2.92 29.02
N ARG A 57 -9.11 3.99 28.64
CA ARG A 57 -8.40 4.08 27.36
C ARG A 57 -6.99 3.52 27.49
N TYR A 58 -6.59 2.67 26.55
CA TYR A 58 -5.26 2.06 26.48
C TYR A 58 -4.44 2.65 25.33
N PHE A 59 -5.09 2.96 24.22
CA PHE A 59 -4.48 3.58 23.04
C PHE A 59 -5.50 4.39 22.25
N GLU A 60 -4.99 5.16 21.30
CA GLU A 60 -5.77 5.90 20.31
C GLU A 60 -5.58 5.24 18.94
N CYS A 61 -6.63 5.27 18.15
CA CYS A 61 -6.62 4.82 16.76
C CYS A 61 -6.41 6.03 15.85
N ALA A 62 -5.69 5.84 14.74
CA ALA A 62 -5.52 6.89 13.73
C ALA A 62 -6.75 7.02 12.81
N GLY A 63 -7.49 5.94 12.61
CA GLY A 63 -8.63 5.86 11.71
C GLY A 63 -9.92 6.49 12.25
N VAL A 64 -10.80 6.87 11.33
CA VAL A 64 -12.12 7.43 11.63
C VAL A 64 -13.12 6.29 11.85
N GLY A 65 -13.35 5.91 13.11
CA GLY A 65 -14.38 4.94 13.46
C GLY A 65 -14.43 4.63 14.95
N GLU A 66 -15.64 4.60 15.52
CA GLU A 66 -15.87 4.32 16.95
C GLU A 66 -15.49 2.87 17.35
N SER A 67 -15.12 2.01 16.40
CA SER A 67 -14.85 0.60 16.64
C SER A 67 -13.83 0.00 15.66
N CYS A 68 -12.69 0.66 15.40
CA CYS A 68 -11.64 0.13 14.48
C CYS A 68 -10.57 -0.75 15.16
N ALA A 69 -10.63 -0.95 16.48
CA ALA A 69 -9.60 -1.65 17.22
C ALA A 69 -10.07 -2.91 17.95
N SER A 70 -9.13 -3.78 18.32
CA SER A 70 -9.37 -4.97 19.13
C SER A 70 -8.19 -5.31 20.03
N PHE A 71 -8.45 -5.97 21.16
CA PHE A 71 -7.43 -6.69 21.92
C PHE A 71 -7.33 -8.14 21.40
N VAL A 72 -6.17 -8.49 20.86
CA VAL A 72 -5.86 -9.79 20.25
C VAL A 72 -4.87 -10.55 21.12
N ARG A 73 -5.01 -11.89 21.13
CA ARG A 73 -4.07 -12.79 21.82
C ARG A 73 -2.82 -12.98 20.96
N PHE A 74 -1.64 -12.93 21.58
CA PHE A 74 -0.36 -13.07 20.88
C PHE A 74 -0.26 -14.32 19.99
N HIS A 75 -0.80 -15.47 20.41
CA HIS A 75 -0.77 -16.69 19.59
C HIS A 75 -1.58 -16.60 18.29
N LYS A 76 -2.49 -15.63 18.17
CA LYS A 76 -3.25 -15.36 16.95
C LYS A 76 -2.51 -14.44 15.99
N ILE A 77 -1.38 -13.86 16.40
CA ILE A 77 -0.54 -13.03 15.54
C ILE A 77 0.51 -13.93 14.90
N LEU A 78 0.48 -13.99 13.58
CA LEU A 78 1.39 -14.79 12.77
C LEU A 78 2.72 -14.06 12.59
N ALA A 79 3.78 -14.82 12.31
CA ALA A 79 4.97 -14.23 11.72
C ALA A 79 4.67 -13.91 10.26
N GLY A 80 5.25 -12.83 9.74
CA GLY A 80 5.17 -12.55 8.31
C GLY A 80 5.91 -13.60 7.49
N VAL A 81 5.66 -13.56 6.19
CA VAL A 81 6.27 -14.47 5.21
C VAL A 81 7.24 -13.70 4.31
N THR A 82 8.17 -14.44 3.70
CA THR A 82 9.03 -13.85 2.68
C THR A 82 8.22 -13.59 1.40
N PHE A 83 8.68 -12.64 0.59
CA PHE A 83 8.09 -12.36 -0.72
C PHE A 83 8.02 -13.62 -1.60
N MET A 84 9.10 -14.40 -1.63
CA MET A 84 9.16 -15.62 -2.44
C MET A 84 8.22 -16.71 -1.94
N ASP A 85 8.03 -16.85 -0.62
CA ASP A 85 7.05 -17.79 -0.06
C ASP A 85 5.62 -17.39 -0.44
N ALA A 86 5.27 -16.10 -0.32
CA ALA A 86 3.96 -15.60 -0.73
C ALA A 86 3.71 -15.80 -2.24
N MET A 87 4.73 -15.53 -3.06
CA MET A 87 4.65 -15.72 -4.51
C MET A 87 4.50 -17.20 -4.89
N LYS A 88 5.30 -18.10 -4.29
CA LYS A 88 5.18 -19.56 -4.50
C LYS A 88 3.81 -20.06 -4.07
N ASN A 89 3.31 -19.61 -2.91
CA ASN A 89 1.96 -19.97 -2.46
C ASN A 89 0.87 -19.48 -3.42
N LYS A 90 0.94 -18.23 -3.91
CA LYS A 90 -0.07 -17.70 -4.83
C LYS A 90 -0.03 -18.35 -6.21
N TYR A 91 1.14 -18.42 -6.83
CA TYR A 91 1.28 -18.76 -8.24
C TYR A 91 1.56 -20.24 -8.50
N GLN A 92 2.15 -20.98 -7.55
CA GLN A 92 2.43 -22.41 -7.71
C GLN A 92 1.44 -23.32 -6.98
N ALA A 93 0.79 -22.87 -5.88
CA ALA A 93 -0.21 -23.71 -5.21
C ALA A 93 -1.51 -23.83 -6.04
N GLN A 94 -1.83 -22.79 -6.82
CA GLN A 94 -3.01 -22.77 -7.71
C GLN A 94 -2.87 -23.73 -8.90
N SER A 95 -1.66 -23.97 -9.41
CA SER A 95 -1.45 -24.92 -10.52
C SER A 95 -1.53 -26.39 -10.10
N LYS A 96 -1.30 -26.68 -8.81
CA LYS A 96 -1.32 -28.04 -8.25
C LYS A 96 -2.72 -28.55 -7.91
N GLY A 97 -3.78 -27.77 -8.16
CA GLY A 97 -5.16 -28.21 -7.91
C GLY A 97 -5.47 -28.52 -6.44
N THR A 98 -4.63 -28.05 -5.51
CA THR A 98 -4.89 -28.17 -4.08
C THR A 98 -6.07 -27.27 -3.77
N SER A 99 -7.24 -27.87 -3.57
CA SER A 99 -8.43 -27.24 -3.05
C SER A 99 -8.15 -26.72 -1.64
N VAL A 100 -7.52 -25.55 -1.55
CA VAL A 100 -7.74 -24.67 -0.41
C VAL A 100 -9.02 -23.94 -0.75
N GLU A 101 -10.14 -24.50 -0.28
CA GLU A 101 -11.38 -23.76 -0.15
C GLU A 101 -11.06 -22.47 0.61
N ASN A 102 -11.53 -21.35 0.07
CA ASN A 102 -11.50 -19.98 0.63
C ASN A 102 -10.25 -19.14 0.31
N ALA A 103 -10.34 -18.34 -0.77
CA ALA A 103 -9.87 -16.95 -0.83
C ALA A 103 -9.97 -16.35 -2.25
N ALA A 104 -9.92 -17.15 -3.33
CA ALA A 104 -9.89 -16.63 -4.70
C ALA A 104 -11.23 -16.79 -5.47
N ALA A 105 -12.26 -17.35 -4.84
CA ALA A 105 -13.57 -17.56 -5.47
C ALA A 105 -14.55 -16.38 -5.28
N GLU A 106 -14.20 -15.35 -4.50
CA GLU A 106 -15.15 -14.27 -4.19
C GLU A 106 -15.36 -13.27 -5.35
N ASN A 107 -14.54 -13.25 -6.40
CA ASN A 107 -14.58 -12.18 -7.41
C ASN A 107 -14.89 -12.59 -8.86
N MET A 108 -15.59 -13.69 -9.13
CA MET A 108 -16.02 -14.02 -10.51
C MET A 108 -17.53 -14.21 -10.72
N TYR A 109 -18.32 -13.43 -9.99
CA TYR A 109 -19.71 -13.19 -10.34
C TYR A 109 -19.86 -11.74 -10.77
N ILE A 110 -20.28 -11.51 -12.01
CA ILE A 110 -20.84 -10.22 -12.40
C ILE A 110 -22.28 -10.24 -11.89
N ASP A 111 -22.59 -9.40 -10.91
CA ASP A 111 -23.97 -9.18 -10.52
C ASP A 111 -24.64 -8.39 -11.64
N ALA A 112 -25.41 -9.10 -12.48
CA ALA A 112 -26.21 -8.46 -13.52
C ALA A 112 -27.29 -7.64 -12.83
N GLY A 113 -27.07 -6.33 -12.78
CA GLY A 113 -27.90 -5.35 -12.08
C GLY A 113 -29.40 -5.66 -12.11
N ASN A 114 -30.02 -5.53 -10.93
CA ASN A 114 -31.45 -5.61 -10.65
C ASN A 114 -32.20 -6.94 -10.95
N THR A 115 -31.50 -8.03 -11.32
CA THR A 115 -32.18 -9.31 -11.64
C THR A 115 -31.80 -10.49 -10.74
N GLY A 116 -30.83 -10.33 -9.83
CA GLY A 116 -30.38 -11.39 -8.91
C GLY A 116 -29.79 -12.62 -9.62
N ARG A 117 -29.37 -12.47 -10.88
CA ARG A 117 -28.87 -13.56 -11.70
C ARG A 117 -27.34 -13.60 -11.59
N ARG A 118 -26.84 -14.61 -10.87
CA ARG A 118 -25.41 -14.93 -10.84
C ARG A 118 -25.00 -15.54 -12.17
N VAL A 119 -24.10 -14.87 -12.88
CA VAL A 119 -23.46 -15.41 -14.09
C VAL A 119 -22.12 -16.02 -13.67
N ASP A 120 -22.03 -17.35 -13.70
CA ASP A 120 -20.75 -18.05 -13.54
C ASP A 120 -19.84 -17.70 -14.74
N VAL A 121 -18.76 -16.95 -14.48
CA VAL A 121 -17.75 -16.68 -15.50
C VAL A 121 -16.86 -17.93 -15.64
N GLN A 122 -17.16 -18.76 -16.64
CA GLN A 122 -16.22 -19.79 -17.09
C GLN A 122 -15.13 -19.14 -17.96
N LEU A 123 -13.96 -18.93 -17.37
CA LEU A 123 -12.77 -18.53 -18.12
C LEU A 123 -12.24 -19.73 -18.93
N VAL A 124 -12.50 -19.75 -20.23
CA VAL A 124 -11.85 -20.66 -21.18
C VAL A 124 -10.36 -20.29 -21.25
N GLY A 125 -9.45 -21.27 -21.04
CA GLY A 125 -7.99 -21.03 -21.00
C GLY A 125 -7.40 -20.78 -19.61
N LYS A 126 -8.19 -20.91 -18.54
CA LYS A 126 -7.72 -20.80 -17.14
C LYS A 126 -6.52 -21.72 -16.84
N GLN A 127 -6.50 -22.94 -17.40
CA GLN A 127 -5.41 -23.88 -17.18
C GLN A 127 -4.09 -23.40 -17.81
N ASP A 128 -4.12 -22.92 -19.06
CA ASP A 128 -2.94 -22.40 -19.76
C ASP A 128 -2.37 -21.15 -19.08
N ILE A 129 -3.25 -20.30 -18.52
CA ILE A 129 -2.86 -19.13 -17.73
C ILE A 129 -2.19 -19.57 -16.42
N LEU A 130 -2.77 -20.53 -15.70
CA LEU A 130 -2.22 -21.05 -14.44
C LEU A 130 -0.87 -21.76 -14.65
N GLU A 131 -0.71 -22.51 -15.74
CA GLU A 131 0.56 -23.16 -16.07
C GLU A 131 1.65 -22.14 -16.39
N LYS A 132 1.36 -21.11 -17.19
CA LYS A 132 2.30 -20.00 -17.44
C LYS A 132 2.64 -19.24 -16.16
N GLN A 133 1.64 -18.94 -15.34
CA GLN A 133 1.84 -18.21 -14.09
C GLN A 133 2.63 -19.01 -13.04
N SER A 134 2.61 -20.34 -13.10
CA SER A 134 3.41 -21.18 -12.20
C SER A 134 4.92 -21.10 -12.45
N LYS A 135 5.33 -20.60 -13.62
CA LYS A 135 6.73 -20.32 -13.97
C LYS A 135 7.11 -18.93 -13.50
N LEU A 136 7.63 -18.87 -12.28
CA LEU A 136 7.98 -17.62 -11.61
C LEU A 136 8.98 -16.77 -12.40
N ASP A 137 9.88 -17.41 -13.15
CA ASP A 137 10.91 -16.76 -13.95
C ASP A 137 10.39 -16.13 -15.25
N GLU A 138 9.14 -16.41 -15.63
CA GLU A 138 8.45 -15.80 -16.77
C GLU A 138 7.48 -14.67 -16.35
N LEU A 139 7.26 -14.48 -15.05
CA LEU A 139 6.35 -13.45 -14.53
C LEU A 139 6.91 -12.04 -14.73
N VAL A 140 6.05 -11.18 -15.29
CA VAL A 140 6.32 -9.75 -15.51
C VAL A 140 5.56 -8.89 -14.50
N SER A 141 4.30 -9.26 -14.23
CA SER A 141 3.45 -8.57 -13.26
C SER A 141 3.10 -9.48 -12.10
N VAL A 142 3.42 -9.04 -10.88
CA VAL A 142 3.17 -9.77 -9.64
C VAL A 142 2.28 -8.93 -8.72
N TYR A 143 1.20 -9.55 -8.26
CA TYR A 143 0.24 -8.94 -7.36
C TYR A 143 0.21 -9.76 -6.08
N LEU A 144 0.58 -9.17 -4.95
CA LEU A 144 0.54 -9.79 -3.63
C LEU A 144 -0.04 -8.82 -2.59
N PRO A 145 -1.20 -8.18 -2.84
CA PRO A 145 -1.85 -7.39 -1.82
C PRO A 145 -2.20 -8.27 -0.62
N ASP A 146 -2.10 -7.70 0.57
CA ASP A 146 -2.53 -8.28 1.84
C ASP A 146 -2.01 -9.71 2.12
N SER A 147 -0.85 -10.05 1.58
CA SER A 147 -0.30 -11.42 1.60
C SER A 147 0.60 -11.70 2.81
N CYS A 148 0.52 -10.85 3.83
CA CYS A 148 1.29 -10.94 5.07
C CYS A 148 2.82 -10.98 4.86
N VAL A 149 3.32 -10.37 3.78
CA VAL A 149 4.75 -10.32 3.47
C VAL A 149 5.44 -9.29 4.37
N ASP A 150 6.50 -9.66 5.08
CA ASP A 150 7.27 -8.73 5.94
C ASP A 150 8.69 -8.48 5.43
N THR A 151 9.17 -9.27 4.48
CA THR A 151 10.53 -9.19 3.98
C THR A 151 10.67 -9.62 2.52
N ALA A 152 11.59 -8.98 1.79
CA ALA A 152 12.02 -9.44 0.48
C ALA A 152 12.75 -10.80 0.54
N GLY A 153 13.22 -11.22 1.72
CA GLY A 153 13.97 -12.46 1.90
C GLY A 153 15.47 -12.32 1.62
N PRO A 154 16.19 -13.46 1.53
CA PRO A 154 17.61 -13.52 1.21
C PRO A 154 18.00 -12.76 -0.07
N ARG A 155 19.18 -12.14 -0.04
CA ARG A 155 19.79 -11.49 -1.23
C ARG A 155 20.00 -12.49 -2.35
N GLY A 156 19.60 -12.13 -3.57
CA GLY A 156 19.77 -12.96 -4.77
C GLY A 156 18.63 -13.96 -5.03
N GLU A 157 17.70 -14.15 -4.08
CA GLU A 157 16.63 -15.13 -4.24
C GLU A 157 15.60 -14.67 -5.29
N ILE A 158 15.13 -13.43 -5.17
CA ILE A 158 14.17 -12.84 -6.11
C ILE A 158 14.79 -12.73 -7.50
N SER A 159 15.99 -12.17 -7.62
CA SER A 159 16.68 -12.01 -8.91
C SER A 159 16.98 -13.35 -9.59
N GLY A 160 17.26 -14.41 -8.80
CA GLY A 160 17.54 -15.75 -9.31
C GLY A 160 16.30 -16.52 -9.79
N GLU A 161 15.14 -16.31 -9.17
CA GLU A 161 13.91 -17.07 -9.47
C GLU A 161 12.83 -16.27 -10.24
N ALA A 162 12.84 -14.94 -10.14
CA ALA A 162 11.78 -14.07 -10.66
C ALA A 162 12.30 -12.69 -11.11
N GLY A 163 13.51 -12.63 -11.66
CA GLY A 163 14.17 -11.37 -12.04
C GLY A 163 13.55 -10.59 -13.22
N LYS A 164 12.48 -11.12 -13.87
CA LYS A 164 11.78 -10.44 -14.98
C LYS A 164 10.63 -9.54 -14.55
N ILE A 165 10.32 -9.51 -13.24
CA ILE A 165 9.23 -8.68 -12.72
C ILE A 165 9.52 -7.21 -13.02
N SER A 166 8.59 -6.56 -13.72
CA SER A 166 8.59 -5.12 -13.98
C SER A 166 7.43 -4.39 -13.33
N GLU A 167 6.37 -5.11 -12.92
CA GLU A 167 5.22 -4.54 -12.22
C GLU A 167 4.98 -5.31 -10.91
N LEU A 168 4.98 -4.59 -9.79
CA LEU A 168 4.88 -5.18 -8.48
C LEU A 168 3.86 -4.45 -7.61
N ASP A 169 2.83 -5.17 -7.19
CA ASP A 169 1.90 -4.73 -6.15
C ASP A 169 2.12 -5.54 -4.87
N ILE A 170 2.54 -4.85 -3.82
CA ILE A 170 2.72 -5.37 -2.47
C ILE A 170 1.94 -4.54 -1.45
N SER A 171 0.84 -3.90 -1.86
CA SER A 171 -0.02 -3.10 -1.00
C SER A 171 -0.52 -3.88 0.24
N GLY A 172 -0.70 -3.18 1.35
CA GLY A 172 -1.21 -3.75 2.61
C GLY A 172 -0.30 -4.79 3.29
N ASN A 173 0.88 -5.10 2.76
CA ASN A 173 1.81 -6.03 3.40
C ASN A 173 2.44 -5.45 4.68
N LEU A 174 3.29 -6.21 5.35
CA LEU A 174 3.82 -5.93 6.70
C LEU A 174 5.15 -5.17 6.70
N PHE A 175 5.54 -4.58 5.57
CA PHE A 175 6.78 -3.80 5.49
C PHE A 175 6.70 -2.57 6.39
N GLU A 176 7.75 -2.32 7.16
CA GLU A 176 7.77 -1.23 8.13
C GLU A 176 8.54 0.02 7.67
N ASP A 177 9.44 -0.11 6.69
CA ASP A 177 10.31 0.99 6.28
C ASP A 177 10.66 0.94 4.79
N TRP A 178 11.06 2.10 4.27
CA TRP A 178 11.42 2.26 2.86
C TRP A 178 12.69 1.48 2.46
N SER A 179 13.57 1.16 3.42
CA SER A 179 14.77 0.37 3.10
C SER A 179 14.41 -1.06 2.74
N ALA A 180 13.38 -1.63 3.39
CA ALA A 180 12.82 -2.91 3.01
C ALA A 180 12.21 -2.89 1.59
N ILE A 181 11.57 -1.78 1.21
CA ILE A 181 11.04 -1.59 -0.15
C ILE A 181 12.17 -1.44 -1.18
N GLN A 182 13.24 -0.72 -0.85
CA GLN A 182 14.41 -0.55 -1.73
C GLN A 182 15.11 -1.89 -2.07
N ARG A 183 15.00 -2.92 -1.23
CA ARG A 183 15.51 -4.26 -1.56
C ARG A 183 14.94 -4.79 -2.87
N PHE A 184 13.70 -4.46 -3.22
CA PHE A 184 13.11 -4.86 -4.50
C PHE A 184 13.81 -4.22 -5.70
N ASN A 185 14.28 -2.98 -5.58
CA ASN A 185 15.07 -2.37 -6.66
C ASN A 185 16.41 -3.08 -6.91
N GLU A 186 17.07 -3.54 -5.83
CA GLU A 186 18.34 -4.25 -5.95
C GLU A 186 18.17 -5.63 -6.64
N GLU A 187 17.02 -6.27 -6.41
CA GLU A 187 16.72 -7.59 -6.96
C GLU A 187 16.00 -7.52 -8.32
N LEU A 188 15.26 -6.45 -8.60
CA LEU A 188 14.42 -6.25 -9.78
C LEU A 188 14.83 -4.96 -10.52
N PRO A 189 15.97 -4.95 -11.22
CA PRO A 189 16.46 -3.75 -11.91
C PRO A 189 15.54 -3.28 -13.06
N ALA A 190 14.63 -4.13 -13.53
CA ALA A 190 13.65 -3.82 -14.57
C ALA A 190 12.30 -3.30 -14.01
N LEU A 191 12.20 -3.06 -12.69
CA LEU A 191 10.96 -2.60 -12.06
C LEU A 191 10.57 -1.20 -12.57
N GLU A 192 9.40 -1.13 -13.23
CA GLU A 192 8.82 0.09 -13.78
C GLU A 192 7.58 0.56 -13.01
N HIS A 193 6.83 -0.37 -12.40
CA HIS A 193 5.62 -0.08 -11.63
C HIS A 193 5.71 -0.69 -10.23
N LEU A 194 5.47 0.12 -9.20
CA LEU A 194 5.48 -0.30 -7.80
C LEU A 194 4.28 0.27 -7.06
N GLU A 195 3.49 -0.61 -6.45
CA GLU A 195 2.39 -0.27 -5.57
C GLU A 195 2.68 -0.73 -4.14
N VAL A 196 2.66 0.23 -3.21
CA VAL A 196 2.92 0.06 -1.77
C VAL A 196 1.83 0.70 -0.91
N SER A 197 0.64 0.90 -1.47
CA SER A 197 -0.52 1.49 -0.81
C SER A 197 -0.89 0.78 0.49
N GLY A 198 -1.47 1.51 1.46
CA GLY A 198 -1.94 0.95 2.73
C GLY A 198 -0.83 0.55 3.71
N MET A 199 0.42 0.93 3.47
CA MET A 199 1.53 0.68 4.38
C MET A 199 2.11 2.00 4.92
N PRO A 200 2.05 2.27 6.24
CA PRO A 200 2.67 3.43 6.88
C PRO A 200 4.20 3.25 7.00
N LEU A 201 4.88 3.22 5.86
CA LEU A 201 6.32 2.99 5.79
C LEU A 201 7.07 4.11 6.53
N ARG A 202 7.99 3.73 7.41
CA ARG A 202 8.95 4.66 8.00
C ARG A 202 9.94 5.13 6.95
N TRP A 203 10.11 6.45 6.90
CA TRP A 203 11.03 7.11 5.99
C TRP A 203 12.39 7.30 6.66
N PRO A 204 13.50 6.98 5.99
CA PRO A 204 14.82 7.29 6.52
C PRO A 204 15.08 8.80 6.48
N ASP A 205 15.88 9.30 7.43
CA ASP A 205 16.25 10.72 7.52
C ASP A 205 16.98 11.23 6.26
N SER A 206 17.66 10.33 5.56
CA SER A 206 18.30 10.61 4.26
C SER A 206 18.15 9.40 3.36
N LEU A 207 17.89 9.64 2.08
CA LEU A 207 17.85 8.63 1.02
C LEU A 207 19.14 8.74 0.18
N PRO A 208 20.12 7.83 0.34
CA PRO A 208 21.30 7.79 -0.51
C PRO A 208 20.93 7.61 -1.98
N ALA A 209 21.59 8.33 -2.88
CA ALA A 209 21.39 8.15 -4.33
C ALA A 209 21.70 6.71 -4.82
N ALA A 210 22.51 5.95 -4.07
CA ALA A 210 22.77 4.54 -4.33
C ALA A 210 21.52 3.64 -4.19
N MET A 211 20.45 4.15 -3.58
CA MET A 211 19.16 3.46 -3.42
C MET A 211 18.19 3.71 -4.59
N ALA A 212 18.63 4.36 -5.66
CA ALA A 212 17.75 4.85 -6.74
C ALA A 212 17.09 3.74 -7.56
N PHE A 213 15.76 3.80 -7.62
CA PHE A 213 14.89 3.14 -8.58
C PHE A 213 15.00 3.83 -9.94
N ALA A 214 16.04 3.48 -10.70
CA ALA A 214 16.39 4.16 -11.94
C ALA A 214 15.33 4.03 -13.06
N ASN A 215 14.56 2.95 -13.07
CA ASN A 215 13.58 2.64 -14.12
C ASN A 215 12.12 2.78 -13.67
N LEU A 216 11.88 3.16 -12.41
CA LEU A 216 10.52 3.25 -11.89
C LEU A 216 9.79 4.45 -12.49
N LYS A 217 8.73 4.17 -13.25
CA LYS A 217 7.89 5.15 -13.95
C LYS A 217 6.59 5.41 -13.21
N THR A 218 6.05 4.40 -12.53
CA THR A 218 4.79 4.52 -11.78
C THR A 218 4.98 4.10 -10.33
N LEU A 219 4.58 4.98 -9.41
CA LEU A 219 4.61 4.72 -7.98
C LEU A 219 3.23 5.01 -7.36
N VAL A 220 2.67 4.01 -6.69
CA VAL A 220 1.36 4.09 -6.04
C VAL A 220 1.52 3.96 -4.53
N MET A 221 1.16 5.02 -3.79
CA MET A 221 1.33 5.13 -2.33
C MET A 221 0.07 5.67 -1.66
N ASN A 222 -1.09 5.13 -2.02
CA ASN A 222 -2.37 5.58 -1.48
C ASN A 222 -2.52 5.14 -0.01
N ASN A 223 -3.17 5.95 0.82
CA ASN A 223 -3.45 5.66 2.23
C ASN A 223 -2.22 5.19 3.03
N THR A 224 -1.04 5.74 2.74
CA THR A 224 0.21 5.45 3.46
C THR A 224 0.48 6.48 4.57
N GLY A 225 -0.23 7.61 4.57
CA GLY A 225 0.01 8.72 5.49
C GLY A 225 1.29 9.50 5.17
N VAL A 226 1.84 9.34 3.96
CA VAL A 226 3.04 10.07 3.52
C VAL A 226 2.76 11.56 3.38
N ALA A 227 3.65 12.38 3.93
CA ALA A 227 3.63 13.83 3.77
C ALA A 227 4.32 14.25 2.44
N TRP A 228 3.85 15.34 1.83
CA TRP A 228 4.49 15.88 0.62
C TRP A 228 5.96 16.25 0.83
N SER A 229 6.32 16.74 2.03
CA SER A 229 7.70 17.03 2.40
C SER A 229 8.61 15.80 2.26
N GLN A 230 8.14 14.62 2.63
CA GLN A 230 8.86 13.35 2.48
C GLN A 230 8.98 12.96 1.00
N MET A 231 7.91 13.13 0.21
CA MET A 231 7.93 12.84 -1.23
C MET A 231 9.00 13.64 -1.98
N ARG A 232 9.21 14.91 -1.62
CA ARG A 232 10.27 15.73 -2.21
C ARG A 232 11.67 15.20 -1.94
N HIS A 233 11.90 14.32 -0.97
CA HIS A 233 13.22 13.69 -0.79
C HIS A 233 13.40 12.46 -1.70
N LEU A 234 12.28 11.82 -2.10
CA LEU A 234 12.28 10.61 -2.91
C LEU A 234 12.70 10.89 -4.37
N HIS A 235 12.64 12.13 -4.84
CA HIS A 235 13.03 12.43 -6.22
C HIS A 235 14.46 12.01 -6.61
N THR A 236 15.38 12.06 -5.65
CA THR A 236 16.77 11.59 -5.84
C THR A 236 16.85 10.08 -6.06
N VAL A 237 15.81 9.35 -5.64
CA VAL A 237 15.66 7.91 -5.69
C VAL A 237 14.78 7.45 -6.85
N VAL A 238 13.80 8.24 -7.31
CA VAL A 238 12.94 7.90 -8.46
C VAL A 238 13.06 8.92 -9.61
N PRO A 239 14.25 9.08 -10.23
CA PRO A 239 14.47 10.14 -11.21
C PRO A 239 13.65 9.98 -12.51
N ALA A 240 13.18 8.77 -12.82
CA ALA A 240 12.42 8.45 -14.02
C ALA A 240 10.89 8.49 -13.83
N LEU A 241 10.40 8.94 -12.67
CA LEU A 241 8.98 8.87 -12.34
C LEU A 241 8.11 9.71 -13.29
N GLU A 242 7.13 9.06 -13.91
CA GLU A 242 6.15 9.66 -14.83
C GLU A 242 4.76 9.77 -14.20
N GLU A 243 4.40 8.85 -13.28
CA GLU A 243 3.08 8.74 -12.68
C GLU A 243 3.16 8.48 -11.17
N LEU A 244 2.44 9.28 -10.38
CA LEU A 244 2.44 9.23 -8.92
C LEU A 244 1.03 9.29 -8.35
N HIS A 245 0.70 8.34 -7.50
CA HIS A 245 -0.59 8.30 -6.80
C HIS A 245 -0.39 8.45 -5.29
N LEU A 246 -1.07 9.45 -4.72
CA LEU A 246 -0.99 9.83 -3.32
C LEU A 246 -2.39 10.01 -2.71
N CYS A 247 -3.36 9.23 -3.16
CA CYS A 247 -4.74 9.37 -2.73
C CYS A 247 -4.89 8.99 -1.24
N GLY A 248 -5.69 9.74 -0.48
CA GLY A 248 -6.00 9.41 0.92
C GLY A 248 -4.85 9.62 1.92
N ASN A 249 -3.89 10.50 1.62
CA ASN A 249 -2.70 10.74 2.46
C ASN A 249 -2.79 11.99 3.36
N GLN A 250 -3.95 12.65 3.43
CA GLN A 250 -4.16 13.86 4.26
C GLN A 250 -3.21 15.01 3.89
N ILE A 251 -2.78 15.07 2.62
CA ILE A 251 -1.88 16.11 2.13
C ILE A 251 -2.65 17.43 2.03
N SER A 252 -2.17 18.46 2.71
CA SER A 252 -2.80 19.80 2.74
C SER A 252 -2.06 20.87 1.92
N SER A 253 -0.81 20.59 1.52
CA SER A 253 -0.05 21.48 0.62
C SER A 253 1.03 20.71 -0.14
N LEU A 254 1.24 21.10 -1.40
CA LEU A 254 2.36 20.70 -2.25
C LEU A 254 3.48 21.75 -2.27
N SER A 255 3.41 22.78 -1.42
CA SER A 255 4.44 23.81 -1.32
C SER A 255 5.66 23.31 -0.53
N GLY A 256 6.85 23.72 -0.98
CA GLY A 256 8.06 23.59 -0.17
C GLY A 256 8.23 24.71 0.84
N THR A 257 9.18 24.58 1.76
CA THR A 257 9.67 25.71 2.55
C THR A 257 10.61 26.58 1.71
N GLU A 258 10.77 27.86 2.07
CA GLU A 258 11.65 28.77 1.33
C GLU A 258 13.09 28.22 1.29
N GLY A 259 13.66 28.12 0.08
CA GLY A 259 15.03 27.61 -0.14
C GLY A 259 15.13 26.13 -0.50
N GLU A 260 14.03 25.37 -0.48
CA GLU A 260 14.00 23.99 -0.95
C GLU A 260 13.74 23.90 -2.47
N PRO A 261 14.13 22.78 -3.13
CA PRO A 261 13.91 22.58 -4.55
C PRO A 261 12.43 22.73 -4.91
N THR A 262 12.16 23.29 -6.08
CA THR A 262 10.78 23.37 -6.58
C THR A 262 10.26 21.99 -6.93
N ASN A 263 8.95 21.85 -7.03
CA ASN A 263 8.35 20.58 -7.46
C ASN A 263 8.81 20.16 -8.87
N ALA A 264 9.11 21.12 -9.74
CA ALA A 264 9.66 20.85 -11.08
C ALA A 264 11.11 20.37 -11.03
N ASP A 265 11.89 20.81 -10.05
CA ASP A 265 13.25 20.29 -9.80
C ASP A 265 13.20 18.88 -9.21
N CYS A 266 12.20 18.61 -8.38
CA CYS A 266 12.00 17.28 -7.80
C CYS A 266 11.58 16.27 -8.89
N PHE A 267 10.49 16.49 -9.61
CA PHE A 267 9.96 15.47 -10.54
C PHE A 267 9.91 15.96 -11.99
N PRO A 268 11.05 15.99 -12.70
CA PRO A 268 11.15 16.59 -14.03
C PRO A 268 10.35 15.83 -15.11
N ASN A 269 10.12 14.53 -14.91
CA ASN A 269 9.43 13.65 -15.86
C ASN A 269 7.96 13.40 -15.51
N LEU A 270 7.46 13.96 -14.40
CA LEU A 270 6.11 13.66 -13.90
C LEU A 270 5.04 14.24 -14.83
N ARG A 271 4.18 13.35 -15.32
CA ARG A 271 3.06 13.62 -16.22
C ARG A 271 1.72 13.35 -15.58
N SER A 272 1.64 12.61 -14.48
CA SER A 272 0.37 12.30 -13.86
C SER A 272 0.52 12.26 -12.35
N LEU A 273 -0.29 13.07 -11.67
CA LEU A 273 -0.31 13.17 -10.22
C LEU A 273 -1.75 13.03 -9.74
N PHE A 274 -2.01 11.98 -8.97
CA PHE A 274 -3.32 11.67 -8.39
C PHE A 274 -3.31 12.01 -6.90
N LEU A 275 -4.24 12.85 -6.47
CA LEU A 275 -4.31 13.43 -5.13
C LEU A 275 -5.73 13.33 -4.53
N GLU A 276 -6.50 12.33 -4.94
CA GLU A 276 -7.86 12.09 -4.43
C GLU A 276 -7.87 11.97 -2.90
N ASP A 277 -8.97 12.38 -2.27
CA ASP A 277 -9.19 12.21 -0.82
C ASP A 277 -8.06 12.75 0.09
N ASN A 278 -7.45 13.86 -0.33
CA ASN A 278 -6.52 14.66 0.48
C ASN A 278 -7.18 15.95 1.01
N ASP A 279 -6.44 16.74 1.80
CA ASP A 279 -6.93 17.94 2.49
C ASP A 279 -6.60 19.26 1.76
N LEU A 280 -6.52 19.20 0.43
CA LEU A 280 -6.26 20.37 -0.43
C LEU A 280 -7.53 21.23 -0.57
N GLN A 281 -7.46 22.50 -0.18
CA GLN A 281 -8.57 23.45 -0.18
C GLN A 281 -8.43 24.55 -1.24
N THR A 282 -7.22 24.87 -1.71
CA THR A 282 -6.99 25.95 -2.69
C THR A 282 -5.97 25.56 -3.76
N TRP A 283 -6.02 26.19 -4.93
CA TRP A 283 -5.03 25.95 -6.00
C TRP A 283 -3.62 26.45 -5.65
N ASP A 284 -3.48 27.46 -4.79
CA ASP A 284 -2.17 27.93 -4.32
C ASP A 284 -1.42 26.84 -3.53
N GLN A 285 -2.16 25.91 -2.92
CA GLN A 285 -1.60 24.72 -2.26
C GLN A 285 -1.13 23.66 -3.27
N VAL A 286 -1.64 23.70 -4.51
CA VAL A 286 -1.24 22.79 -5.60
C VAL A 286 -0.14 23.42 -6.47
N VAL A 287 -0.14 24.75 -6.60
CA VAL A 287 0.67 25.51 -7.55
C VAL A 287 1.54 26.53 -6.81
N PRO A 288 2.87 26.32 -6.85
CA PRO A 288 3.72 27.50 -7.14
C PRO A 288 4.59 27.39 -8.40
N SER A 289 4.87 26.21 -8.97
CA SER A 289 5.94 26.09 -9.97
C SER A 289 6.00 24.80 -10.81
N GLN A 290 4.93 24.02 -10.92
CA GLN A 290 4.98 22.79 -11.73
C GLN A 290 4.78 23.07 -13.24
N ARG A 291 5.72 22.58 -14.05
CA ARG A 291 5.55 22.36 -15.50
C ARG A 291 4.77 21.09 -15.84
N ALA A 292 4.26 20.38 -14.84
CA ALA A 292 3.64 19.06 -15.00
C ALA A 292 2.45 19.15 -15.97
N ALA A 293 2.66 18.59 -17.16
CA ALA A 293 1.58 18.35 -18.10
C ALA A 293 0.72 17.25 -17.52
N LEU A 294 -0.47 17.62 -17.03
CA LEU A 294 -1.56 16.76 -16.53
C LEU A 294 -1.50 16.39 -15.02
N VAL A 295 -1.88 17.34 -14.15
CA VAL A 295 -2.31 17.01 -12.78
C VAL A 295 -3.76 16.50 -12.86
N VAL A 296 -3.98 15.20 -12.72
CA VAL A 296 -5.33 14.63 -12.64
C VAL A 296 -5.79 14.74 -11.19
N LEU A 297 -6.34 15.90 -10.83
CA LEU A 297 -7.15 16.01 -9.62
C LEU A 297 -8.51 15.40 -9.91
N ARG A 298 -8.72 14.16 -9.49
CA ARG A 298 -10.07 13.70 -9.16
C ARG A 298 -10.27 14.01 -7.68
N SER A 299 -11.44 14.50 -7.31
CA SER A 299 -11.79 14.68 -5.91
C SER A 299 -13.26 14.37 -5.77
N THR A 300 -13.60 13.47 -4.86
CA THR A 300 -14.98 13.10 -4.53
C THR A 300 -15.65 14.16 -3.65
N LYS A 301 -14.87 15.12 -3.11
CA LYS A 301 -15.34 16.29 -2.34
C LYS A 301 -14.87 17.58 -3.01
N PRO A 302 -15.73 18.58 -3.26
CA PRO A 302 -15.32 19.84 -3.87
C PRO A 302 -14.63 20.71 -2.81
N SER A 303 -13.43 20.33 -2.40
CA SER A 303 -12.64 21.09 -1.42
C SER A 303 -12.00 22.32 -2.06
N ILE A 304 -11.67 22.26 -3.36
CA ILE A 304 -11.07 23.38 -4.08
C ILE A 304 -12.16 24.30 -4.61
N SER A 305 -12.31 25.48 -3.99
CA SER A 305 -13.41 26.42 -4.23
C SER A 305 -13.32 27.21 -5.55
N CYS A 306 -12.31 26.99 -6.39
CA CYS A 306 -12.05 27.78 -7.59
C CYS A 306 -11.63 26.93 -8.80
N LEU A 307 -11.79 27.48 -10.02
CA LEU A 307 -11.33 26.86 -11.27
C LEU A 307 -9.79 26.86 -11.34
N PRO A 308 -9.17 25.88 -12.02
CA PRO A 308 -7.73 25.84 -12.19
C PRO A 308 -7.18 27.03 -12.97
N PRO A 309 -5.91 27.39 -12.75
CA PRO A 309 -5.15 28.23 -13.67
C PRO A 309 -5.08 27.64 -15.09
N GLN A 310 -5.01 28.50 -16.12
CA GLN A 310 -5.09 28.13 -17.55
C GLN A 310 -4.00 27.16 -18.06
N HIS A 311 -2.95 26.90 -17.28
CA HIS A 311 -1.83 26.03 -17.62
C HIS A 311 -2.01 24.56 -17.16
N ILE A 312 -3.12 24.23 -16.47
CA ILE A 312 -3.44 22.86 -16.09
C ILE A 312 -4.27 22.19 -17.20
N ALA A 313 -3.69 21.15 -17.82
CA ALA A 313 -4.17 20.59 -19.09
C ALA A 313 -5.51 19.81 -19.01
N ALA A 314 -5.86 19.23 -17.87
CA ALA A 314 -7.18 18.64 -17.65
C ALA A 314 -7.47 18.46 -16.17
N ILE A 315 -8.69 18.76 -15.75
CA ILE A 315 -9.26 18.24 -14.51
C ILE A 315 -10.42 17.34 -14.90
N ILE A 316 -10.39 16.10 -14.42
CA ILE A 316 -11.55 15.22 -14.48
C ILE A 316 -12.24 15.33 -13.13
N ILE A 317 -13.15 16.30 -12.99
CA ILE A 317 -14.08 16.35 -11.85
C ILE A 317 -15.24 15.41 -12.20
N LEU A 318 -15.17 14.15 -11.77
CA LEU A 318 -16.35 13.29 -11.77
C LEU A 318 -17.19 13.66 -10.55
N GLY A 319 -18.17 14.52 -10.75
CA GLY A 319 -19.21 14.73 -9.73
C GLY A 319 -20.00 13.43 -9.56
N SER A 320 -20.14 12.96 -8.33
CA SER A 320 -21.17 11.97 -8.00
C SER A 320 -22.54 12.61 -8.26
N THR A 321 -23.28 12.09 -9.24
CA THR A 321 -24.73 12.31 -9.34
C THR A 321 -25.47 11.55 -8.26
#